data_AF-A0A6N4WV30-F1
#
_entry.id   AF-A0A6N4WV30-F1
#
_cell.length_a   1.000
_cell.length_b   1.000
_cell.length_c   1.000
_cell.angle_alpha   90.00
_cell.angle_beta   90.00
_cell.angle_gamma   90.00
#
_symmetry.space_group_name_H-M   'P 1'
#
loop_
_entity.id
_entity.type
_entity.pdbx_description
1 polymer ?
#
loop_
_entity_poly.entity_id
_entity_poly.type
_entity_poly.pdbx_seq_one_letter_code
_entity_poly.pdbx_strand_id
1 'polypeptide(L)'
;MLWSFVLPFKVTLLTLALVVIAVTLLAPTFKVKRLQAFILSSVLAMVAFIPLCAGILNNVNDSRFGYFEYESFSDVEDSRVERYLPIRATQISIYKEPHSNGYRARYSISEPHFLAYIESLWNEYESTTDGEKLLESGSPASAEDIAHVFGDLDWKPPSNAMIYSSPSESDGGGAIYYIDPKAGVVFQQTGYW
;
A
#
# COMPACT_ATOMS: atom_id res chain seq x y z
N MET A 1 5.58 9.13 7.56
CA MET A 1 4.15 9.51 7.56
C MET A 1 3.41 8.84 8.72
N LEU A 2 2.77 9.59 9.63
CA LEU A 2 1.94 9.04 10.73
C LEU A 2 0.52 8.63 10.29
N TRP A 3 0.23 8.66 8.98
CA TRP A 3 -1.14 8.51 8.45
C TRP A 3 -1.80 7.19 8.84
N SER A 4 -1.02 6.10 8.91
CA SER A 4 -1.49 4.79 9.40
C SER A 4 -2.01 4.83 10.84
N PHE A 5 -1.55 5.78 11.67
CA PHE A 5 -2.00 5.96 13.04
C PHE A 5 -3.17 6.94 13.18
N VAL A 6 -3.34 7.87 12.23
CA VAL A 6 -4.34 8.94 12.34
C VAL A 6 -5.77 8.37 12.34
N LEU A 7 -6.06 7.42 11.46
CA LEU A 7 -7.40 6.82 11.37
C LEU A 7 -7.74 5.98 12.62
N PRO A 8 -6.90 5.01 13.05
CA PRO A 8 -7.13 4.29 14.31
C PRO A 8 -7.25 5.20 15.52
N PHE A 9 -6.41 6.23 15.62
CA PHE A 9 -6.47 7.21 16.69
C PHE A 9 -7.81 7.95 16.72
N LYS A 10 -8.26 8.49 15.57
CA LYS A 10 -9.54 9.21 15.46
C LYS A 10 -10.73 8.32 15.81
N VAL A 11 -10.76 7.09 15.28
CA VAL A 11 -11.84 6.12 15.54
C VAL A 11 -11.87 5.76 17.02
N THR A 12 -10.72 5.46 17.63
CA THR A 12 -10.62 5.12 19.05
C THR A 12 -11.07 6.27 19.94
N LEU A 13 -10.59 7.49 19.67
CA LEU A 13 -10.93 8.68 20.44
C LEU A 13 -12.43 8.98 20.40
N LEU A 14 -13.03 8.96 19.20
CA LEU A 14 -14.47 9.21 19.03
C LEU A 14 -15.31 8.14 19.73
N THR A 15 -14.94 6.87 19.58
CA THR A 15 -15.67 5.75 20.19
C THR A 15 -15.65 5.86 21.71
N LEU A 16 -14.48 6.11 22.31
CA LEU A 16 -14.36 6.27 23.76
C LEU A 16 -15.09 7.51 24.29
N ALA A 17 -15.04 8.63 23.56
CA ALA A 17 -15.79 9.83 23.92
C ALA A 17 -17.31 9.58 23.95
N LEU A 18 -17.84 8.87 22.94
CA LEU A 18 -19.25 8.49 22.89
C LEU A 18 -19.63 7.54 24.04
N VAL A 19 -18.77 6.58 24.38
CA VAL A 19 -19.00 5.69 25.52
C VAL A 19 -19.04 6.47 26.84
N VAL A 20 -18.10 7.39 27.08
CA VAL A 20 -18.08 8.24 28.28
C VAL A 20 -19.36 9.08 28.37
N ILE A 21 -19.80 9.67 27.25
CA ILE A 21 -21.04 10.45 27.20
C ILE A 21 -22.25 9.55 27.50
N ALA A 22 -22.37 8.40 26.86
CA ALA A 22 -23.48 7.46 27.07
C ALA A 22 -23.56 6.97 28.52
N VAL A 23 -22.43 6.56 29.11
CA VAL A 23 -22.35 6.13 30.51
C VAL A 23 -22.74 7.26 31.45
N THR A 24 -22.29 8.49 31.18
CA THR A 24 -22.63 9.67 32.01
C THR A 24 -24.11 10.02 31.92
N LEU A 25 -24.72 9.93 30.73
CA LEU A 25 -26.14 10.20 30.53
C LEU A 25 -27.03 9.12 31.15
N LEU A 26 -26.63 7.85 31.07
CA LEU A 26 -27.36 6.71 31.65
C LEU A 26 -27.10 6.54 33.16
N ALA A 27 -26.08 7.18 33.75
CA ALA A 27 -25.77 7.05 35.18
C ALA A 27 -26.98 7.19 36.14
N PRO A 28 -27.94 8.12 35.92
CA PRO A 28 -29.10 8.26 36.80
C PRO A 28 -30.03 7.04 36.80
N THR A 29 -30.15 6.31 35.69
CA THR A 29 -30.99 5.10 35.61
C THR A 29 -30.42 3.97 36.48
N PHE A 30 -29.11 4.00 36.72
CA PHE A 30 -28.39 3.08 37.60
C PHE A 30 -28.17 3.62 39.02
N LYS A 31 -28.81 4.74 39.39
CA LYS A 31 -28.67 5.42 40.71
C LYS A 31 -27.23 5.89 41.01
N VAL A 32 -26.41 6.13 39.98
CA VAL A 32 -25.05 6.66 40.12
C VAL A 32 -25.05 8.18 39.84
N LYS A 33 -24.26 8.95 40.61
CA LYS A 33 -24.10 10.38 40.34
C LYS A 33 -23.36 10.60 39.02
N ARG A 34 -23.87 11.47 38.15
CA ARG A 34 -23.27 11.76 36.83
C ARG A 34 -21.77 12.11 36.92
N LEU A 35 -21.37 12.92 37.90
CA LEU A 35 -19.97 13.28 38.09
C LEU A 35 -19.08 12.08 38.42
N GLN A 36 -19.55 11.15 39.26
CA GLN A 36 -18.81 9.93 39.59
C GLN A 36 -18.69 9.00 38.38
N ALA A 37 -19.80 8.83 37.63
CA ALA A 37 -19.80 8.04 36.40
C ALA A 37 -18.85 8.63 35.34
N PHE A 38 -18.84 9.95 35.18
CA PHE A 38 -17.95 10.65 34.26
C PHE A 38 -16.47 10.45 34.60
N ILE A 39 -16.09 10.64 35.87
CA ILE A 39 -14.69 10.46 36.30
C ILE A 39 -14.26 9.00 36.09
N LEU A 40 -15.07 8.04 36.55
CA LEU A 40 -14.73 6.61 36.43
C LEU A 40 -14.61 6.17 34.97
N SER A 41 -15.57 6.56 34.12
CA SER A 41 -15.55 6.21 32.70
C SER A 41 -14.40 6.90 31.96
N SER A 42 -14.05 8.12 32.32
CA SER A 42 -12.89 8.83 31.73
C SER A 42 -11.57 8.15 32.08
N VAL A 43 -11.37 7.75 33.34
CA VAL A 43 -10.18 6.99 33.74
C VAL A 43 -10.11 5.66 33.00
N LEU A 44 -11.23 4.92 32.95
CA LEU A 44 -11.29 3.66 32.22
C LEU A 44 -11.00 3.84 30.72
N ALA A 45 -11.51 4.91 30.11
CA ALA A 45 -11.26 5.24 28.72
C ALA A 45 -9.78 5.54 28.45
N MET A 46 -9.09 6.25 29.35
CA MET A 46 -7.65 6.50 29.23
C MET A 46 -6.85 5.19 29.28
N VAL A 47 -7.19 4.27 30.18
CA VAL A 47 -6.52 2.95 30.26
C VAL A 47 -6.84 2.10 29.02
N ALA A 48 -8.09 2.11 28.55
CA ALA A 48 -8.53 1.35 27.40
C ALA A 48 -8.05 1.91 26.05
N PHE A 49 -7.58 3.16 26.01
CA PHE A 49 -7.21 3.84 24.77
C PHE A 49 -6.14 3.09 23.98
N ILE A 50 -5.03 2.74 24.63
CA ILE A 50 -3.89 2.07 23.98
C ILE A 50 -4.29 0.70 23.42
N PRO A 51 -4.89 -0.24 24.19
CA PRO A 51 -5.25 -1.55 23.66
C PRO A 51 -6.32 -1.48 22.56
N LEU A 52 -7.30 -0.56 22.66
CA LEU A 52 -8.31 -0.38 21.61
C LEU A 52 -7.69 0.21 20.33
N CYS A 53 -6.80 1.19 20.46
CA CYS A 53 -6.12 1.77 19.31
C CYS A 53 -5.25 0.73 18.59
N ALA A 54 -4.52 -0.10 19.35
CA ALA A 54 -3.75 -1.21 18.80
C ALA A 54 -4.65 -2.25 18.11
N GLY A 55 -5.79 -2.60 18.73
CA GLY A 55 -6.76 -3.52 18.13
C GLY A 55 -7.35 -2.99 16.81
N ILE A 56 -7.72 -1.71 16.75
CA ILE A 56 -8.22 -1.07 15.52
C ILE A 56 -7.12 -1.01 14.47
N LEU A 57 -5.89 -0.67 14.85
CA LEU A 57 -4.76 -0.65 13.94
C LEU A 57 -4.52 -2.02 13.29
N ASN A 58 -4.58 -3.11 14.07
CA ASN A 58 -4.42 -4.46 13.53
C ASN A 58 -5.51 -4.79 12.51
N ASN A 59 -6.78 -4.50 12.81
CA ASN A 59 -7.88 -4.73 11.87
C ASN A 59 -7.73 -3.91 10.58
N VAL A 60 -7.33 -2.65 10.69
CA VAL A 60 -7.08 -1.79 9.52
C VAL A 60 -5.90 -2.34 8.71
N ASN A 61 -4.85 -2.81 9.37
CA ASN A 61 -3.69 -3.38 8.70
C ASN A 61 -4.06 -4.65 7.92
N ASP A 62 -4.92 -5.52 8.45
CA ASP A 62 -5.38 -6.73 7.75
C ASP A 62 -6.12 -6.41 6.45
N SER A 63 -6.82 -5.27 6.39
CA SER A 63 -7.49 -4.83 5.16
C SER A 63 -6.56 -4.12 4.17
N ARG A 64 -5.44 -3.58 4.64
CA ARG A 64 -4.54 -2.71 3.86
C ARG A 64 -3.32 -3.45 3.33
N PHE A 65 -2.86 -4.46 4.05
CA PHE A 65 -1.66 -5.22 3.77
C PHE A 65 -2.00 -6.69 3.48
N GLY A 66 -1.11 -7.38 2.79
CA GLY A 66 -1.29 -8.76 2.35
C GLY A 66 -1.39 -8.90 0.84
N TYR A 67 -1.97 -10.02 0.42
CA TYR A 67 -2.13 -10.39 -0.98
C TYR A 67 -3.52 -9.98 -1.49
N PHE A 68 -3.52 -9.31 -2.63
CA PHE A 68 -4.72 -8.87 -3.32
C PHE A 68 -4.66 -9.35 -4.77
N GLU A 69 -5.78 -9.84 -5.29
CA GLU A 69 -5.90 -10.24 -6.69
C GLU A 69 -7.02 -9.48 -7.37
N TYR A 70 -6.75 -9.00 -8.57
CA TYR A 70 -7.66 -8.21 -9.40
C TYR A 70 -7.67 -8.76 -10.82
N GLU A 71 -8.82 -8.71 -11.49
CA GLU A 71 -8.90 -9.16 -12.87
C GLU A 71 -8.29 -8.13 -13.82
N SER A 72 -8.50 -6.85 -13.53
CA SER A 72 -8.11 -5.72 -14.37
C SER A 72 -7.73 -4.48 -13.57
N PHE A 73 -7.16 -3.48 -14.24
CA PHE A 73 -6.84 -2.19 -13.63
C PHE A 73 -8.06 -1.49 -13.00
N SER A 74 -9.26 -1.61 -13.58
CA SER A 74 -10.46 -0.93 -13.07
C SER A 74 -10.94 -1.44 -11.72
N ASP A 75 -10.49 -2.62 -11.30
CA ASP A 75 -10.85 -3.22 -10.00
C ASP A 75 -9.91 -2.74 -8.88
N VAL A 76 -8.84 -2.03 -9.23
CA VAL A 76 -7.85 -1.52 -8.28
C VAL A 76 -8.34 -0.17 -7.74
N GLU A 77 -8.74 -0.15 -6.47
CA GLU A 77 -9.19 1.07 -5.76
C GLU A 77 -8.09 1.63 -4.81
N ASP A 78 -6.84 1.72 -5.27
CA ASP A 78 -5.74 2.34 -4.51
C ASP A 78 -4.91 3.23 -5.44
N SER A 79 -5.08 4.54 -5.31
CA SER A 79 -4.43 5.54 -6.16
C SER A 79 -2.89 5.45 -6.16
N ARG A 80 -2.29 4.92 -5.10
CA ARG A 80 -0.83 4.73 -5.03
C ARG A 80 -0.37 3.50 -5.82
N VAL A 81 -1.25 2.52 -6.00
CA VAL A 81 -1.01 1.41 -6.92
C VAL A 81 -1.24 1.90 -8.34
N GLU A 82 -2.38 2.53 -8.61
CA GLU A 82 -2.79 3.03 -9.93
C GLU A 82 -1.71 3.90 -10.60
N ARG A 83 -1.02 4.75 -9.82
CA ARG A 83 0.08 5.61 -10.32
C ARG A 83 1.18 4.84 -11.06
N TYR A 84 1.52 3.64 -10.59
CA TYR A 84 2.63 2.83 -11.11
C TYR A 84 2.14 1.57 -11.83
N LEU A 85 0.85 1.47 -12.14
CA LEU A 85 0.25 0.30 -12.75
C LEU A 85 -0.30 0.67 -14.14
N PRO A 86 0.04 -0.07 -15.22
CA PRO A 86 -0.51 0.22 -16.54
C PRO A 86 -2.02 -0.05 -16.60
N ILE A 87 -2.78 0.85 -17.25
CA ILE A 87 -4.24 0.71 -17.42
C ILE A 87 -4.65 -0.60 -18.16
N ARG A 88 -3.75 -1.15 -18.99
CA ARG A 88 -3.97 -2.39 -19.73
C ARG A 88 -3.51 -3.65 -18.99
N ALA A 89 -3.10 -3.53 -17.72
CA ALA A 89 -2.73 -4.68 -16.91
C ALA A 89 -3.95 -5.56 -16.61
N THR A 90 -3.75 -6.87 -16.60
CA THR A 90 -4.75 -7.89 -16.29
C THR A 90 -4.14 -8.97 -15.40
N GLN A 91 -4.97 -9.79 -14.74
CA GLN A 91 -4.51 -10.87 -13.85
C GLN A 91 -3.48 -10.36 -12.82
N ILE A 92 -3.91 -9.36 -12.07
CA ILE A 92 -3.03 -8.52 -11.25
C ILE A 92 -2.98 -9.10 -9.85
N SER A 93 -1.84 -9.62 -9.43
CA SER A 93 -1.56 -10.00 -8.04
C SER A 93 -0.68 -8.92 -7.41
N ILE A 94 -1.10 -8.39 -6.26
CA ILE A 94 -0.38 -7.35 -5.52
C ILE A 94 -0.12 -7.85 -4.11
N TYR A 95 1.13 -7.75 -3.69
CA TYR A 95 1.55 -7.96 -2.32
C TYR A 95 1.97 -6.64 -1.67
N LYS A 96 1.19 -6.19 -0.69
CA LYS A 96 1.47 -5.00 0.14
C LYS A 96 2.04 -5.47 1.46
N GLU A 97 3.35 -5.33 1.62
CA GLU A 97 4.03 -5.87 2.78
C GLU A 97 3.80 -4.98 4.03
N PRO A 98 3.46 -5.57 5.19
CA PRO A 98 3.30 -4.79 6.42
C PRO A 98 4.59 -4.05 6.77
N HIS A 99 4.48 -2.75 7.09
CA HIS A 99 5.60 -1.86 7.44
C HIS A 99 6.58 -1.51 6.31
N SER A 100 6.31 -1.95 5.08
CA SER A 100 7.05 -1.49 3.91
C SER A 100 6.37 -0.29 3.26
N ASN A 101 7.16 0.66 2.75
CA ASN A 101 6.65 1.76 1.95
C ASN A 101 6.70 1.35 0.48
N GLY A 102 5.66 0.66 0.02
CA GLY A 102 5.63 0.16 -1.34
C GLY A 102 4.70 -1.02 -1.55
N TYR A 103 4.84 -1.66 -2.69
CA TYR A 103 4.22 -2.94 -3.00
C TYR A 103 5.05 -3.71 -4.03
N ARG A 104 4.80 -5.02 -4.08
CA ARG A 104 5.27 -5.89 -5.16
C ARG A 104 4.06 -6.37 -5.95
N ALA A 105 4.17 -6.44 -7.27
CA ALA A 105 3.07 -6.86 -8.11
C ALA A 105 3.52 -7.80 -9.22
N ARG A 106 2.57 -8.60 -9.70
CA ARG A 106 2.67 -9.44 -10.88
C ARG A 106 1.42 -9.23 -11.73
N TYR A 107 1.56 -9.04 -13.03
CA TYR A 107 0.42 -8.91 -13.94
C TYR A 107 0.78 -9.30 -15.37
N SER A 108 -0.26 -9.45 -16.19
CA SER A 108 -0.18 -9.76 -17.60
C SER A 108 -0.43 -8.51 -18.45
N ILE A 109 0.46 -8.23 -19.40
CA ILE A 109 0.37 -7.15 -20.39
C ILE A 109 1.24 -7.49 -21.61
N SER A 110 0.83 -7.07 -22.81
CA SER A 110 1.67 -7.24 -24.00
C SER A 110 2.87 -6.28 -23.97
N GLU A 111 4.01 -6.72 -24.49
CA GLU A 111 5.23 -5.90 -24.58
C GLU A 111 4.98 -4.52 -25.23
N PRO A 112 4.29 -4.40 -26.39
CA PRO A 112 4.06 -3.08 -26.99
C PRO A 112 3.25 -2.13 -26.08
N HIS A 113 2.31 -2.66 -25.30
CA HIS A 113 1.54 -1.84 -24.37
C HIS A 113 2.34 -1.46 -23.14
N PHE A 114 3.20 -2.35 -22.65
CA PHE A 114 4.10 -2.06 -21.56
C PHE A 114 5.13 -0.99 -21.96
N LEU A 115 5.77 -1.13 -23.12
CA LEU A 115 6.75 -0.15 -23.58
C LEU A 115 6.12 1.23 -23.81
N ALA A 116 4.93 1.28 -24.42
CA ALA A 116 4.19 2.54 -24.57
C ALA A 116 3.84 3.19 -23.21
N TYR A 117 3.54 2.37 -22.19
CA TYR A 117 3.33 2.86 -20.84
C TYR A 117 4.61 3.45 -20.24
N ILE A 118 5.74 2.74 -20.31
CA ILE A 118 7.03 3.25 -19.81
C ILE A 118 7.40 4.56 -20.51
N GLU A 119 7.27 4.62 -21.84
CA GLU A 119 7.51 5.84 -22.61
C GLU A 119 6.60 7.00 -22.15
N SER A 120 5.31 6.72 -21.90
CA SER A 120 4.39 7.75 -21.40
C SER A 120 4.79 8.30 -20.03
N LEU A 121 5.29 7.45 -19.11
CA LEU A 121 5.78 7.90 -17.80
C LEU A 121 6.97 8.86 -17.94
N TRP A 122 7.94 8.52 -18.80
CA TRP A 122 9.13 9.35 -19.00
C TRP A 122 8.79 10.67 -19.72
N ASN A 123 7.87 10.65 -20.69
CA ASN A 123 7.43 11.86 -21.38
C ASN A 123 6.71 12.86 -20.46
N GLU A 124 6.00 12.38 -19.43
CA GLU A 124 5.36 13.25 -18.43
C GLU A 124 6.41 13.94 -17.53
N TYR A 125 7.53 13.26 -17.23
CA TYR A 125 8.56 13.70 -16.30
C TYR A 125 9.74 14.45 -16.93
N GLU A 126 9.88 14.50 -18.26
CA GLU A 126 10.93 15.28 -18.96
C GLU A 126 10.89 16.80 -18.66
N SER A 127 9.87 17.30 -17.95
CA SER A 127 9.75 18.71 -17.55
C SER A 127 10.30 19.06 -16.16
N THR A 128 10.74 18.09 -15.36
CA THR A 128 11.27 18.35 -14.00
C THR A 128 12.57 17.57 -13.74
N THR A 129 13.66 18.31 -13.84
CA THR A 129 15.01 18.15 -13.24
C THR A 129 15.40 16.82 -12.57
N ASP A 130 16.57 16.33 -12.96
CA ASP A 130 17.46 15.37 -12.25
C ASP A 130 16.99 13.90 -12.12
N GLY A 131 16.31 13.36 -13.13
CA GLY A 131 16.16 11.92 -13.28
C GLY A 131 17.37 11.29 -13.97
N GLU A 132 18.41 10.93 -13.22
CA GLU A 132 19.38 9.95 -13.73
C GLU A 132 18.60 8.70 -14.16
N LYS A 133 18.77 8.29 -15.42
CA LYS A 133 18.27 7.03 -15.96
C LYS A 133 19.04 5.89 -15.28
N LEU A 134 18.75 5.68 -14.00
CA LEU A 134 19.58 4.94 -13.03
C LEU A 134 19.67 3.43 -13.30
N LEU A 135 18.94 2.94 -14.29
CA LEU A 135 19.08 1.61 -14.87
C LEU A 135 19.04 1.75 -16.39
N GLU A 136 19.99 1.12 -17.09
CA GLU A 136 19.92 0.92 -18.54
C GLU A 136 18.61 0.19 -18.86
N SER A 137 17.58 0.96 -19.22
CA SER A 137 16.26 0.42 -19.52
C SER A 137 16.36 -0.55 -20.68
N GLY A 138 15.89 -1.78 -20.48
CA GLY A 138 16.05 -2.87 -21.45
C GLY A 138 17.31 -3.71 -21.26
N SER A 139 17.97 -3.66 -20.09
CA SER A 139 19.00 -4.64 -19.73
C SER A 139 18.38 -5.94 -19.21
N PRO A 140 18.97 -7.12 -19.51
CA PRO A 140 18.49 -8.39 -18.98
C PRO A 140 18.55 -8.43 -17.46
N ALA A 141 17.50 -8.93 -16.82
CA ALA A 141 17.48 -9.21 -15.39
C ALA A 141 18.19 -10.53 -15.10
N SER A 142 19.04 -10.57 -14.07
CA SER A 142 19.56 -11.85 -13.59
C SER A 142 18.48 -12.60 -12.80
N ALA A 143 18.50 -13.93 -12.87
CA ALA A 143 17.60 -14.75 -12.06
C ALA A 143 17.81 -14.53 -10.55
N GLU A 144 19.04 -14.20 -10.15
CA GLU A 144 19.40 -13.89 -8.76
C GLU A 144 18.75 -12.59 -8.28
N ASP A 145 18.72 -11.54 -9.12
CA ASP A 145 18.06 -10.27 -8.78
C ASP A 145 16.56 -10.45 -8.60
N ILE A 146 15.91 -11.19 -9.50
CA ILE A 146 14.48 -11.48 -9.41
C ILE A 146 14.17 -12.31 -8.17
N ALA A 147 14.98 -13.33 -7.87
CA ALA A 147 14.82 -14.14 -6.67
C ALA A 147 15.05 -13.34 -5.38
N HIS A 148 15.96 -12.37 -5.40
CA HIS A 148 16.19 -11.49 -4.26
C HIS A 148 14.96 -10.62 -3.95
N VAL A 149 14.29 -10.10 -4.98
CA VAL A 149 13.15 -9.19 -4.82
C VAL A 149 11.82 -9.92 -4.61
N PHE A 150 11.63 -11.10 -5.22
CA PHE A 150 10.34 -11.79 -5.26
C PHE A 150 10.38 -13.24 -4.76
N GLY A 151 11.53 -13.77 -4.34
CA GLY A 151 11.70 -15.20 -4.03
C GLY A 151 10.97 -15.69 -2.78
N ASP A 152 10.52 -14.79 -1.92
CA ASP A 152 9.62 -15.07 -0.80
C ASP A 152 8.14 -15.12 -1.21
N LEU A 153 7.82 -14.71 -2.44
CA LEU A 153 6.49 -14.84 -3.03
C LEU A 153 6.43 -16.15 -3.82
N ASP A 154 5.31 -16.88 -3.76
CA ASP A 154 5.11 -18.14 -4.50
C ASP A 154 4.84 -17.89 -6.01
N TRP A 155 5.51 -16.89 -6.58
CA TRP A 155 5.41 -16.53 -7.98
C TRP A 155 6.54 -17.14 -8.77
N LYS A 156 6.20 -17.83 -9.87
CA LYS A 156 7.20 -18.36 -10.77
C LYS A 156 7.93 -17.21 -11.48
N PRO A 157 9.24 -17.01 -11.27
CA PRO A 157 9.96 -15.88 -11.84
C PRO A 157 10.04 -15.99 -13.38
N PRO A 158 10.00 -14.86 -14.09
CA PRO A 158 10.23 -14.83 -15.53
C PRO A 158 11.66 -15.27 -15.88
N SER A 159 11.82 -16.02 -16.99
CA SER A 159 13.13 -16.56 -17.39
C SER A 159 13.88 -15.66 -18.38
N ASN A 160 13.18 -14.74 -19.06
CA ASN A 160 13.77 -13.77 -19.99
C ASN A 160 13.37 -12.34 -19.61
N ALA A 161 13.43 -12.02 -18.32
CA ALA A 161 13.00 -10.71 -17.85
C ALA A 161 13.98 -9.61 -18.27
N MET A 162 13.42 -8.46 -18.64
CA MET A 162 14.12 -7.22 -18.97
C MET A 162 13.75 -6.17 -17.93
N ILE A 163 14.74 -5.39 -17.48
CA ILE A 163 14.55 -4.39 -16.43
C ILE A 163 14.22 -3.02 -17.03
N TYR A 164 13.18 -2.39 -16.51
CA TYR A 164 12.81 -1.00 -16.79
C TYR A 164 12.54 -0.28 -15.48
N SER A 165 12.74 1.03 -15.47
CA SER A 165 12.42 1.88 -14.32
C SER A 165 11.46 2.98 -14.71
N SER A 166 10.60 3.37 -13.77
CA SER A 166 9.89 4.65 -13.86
C SER A 166 10.87 5.80 -13.56
N PRO A 167 10.47 7.05 -13.88
CA PRO A 167 11.04 8.22 -13.22
C PRO A 167 11.00 8.07 -11.69
N SER A 168 12.01 8.62 -11.02
CA SER A 168 12.03 8.72 -9.56
C SER A 168 11.51 10.08 -9.13
N GLU A 169 10.61 10.11 -8.16
CA GLU A 169 10.15 11.34 -7.52
C GLU A 169 11.25 11.90 -6.59
N SER A 170 11.21 13.21 -6.31
CA SER A 170 12.23 13.88 -5.48
C SER A 170 12.29 13.38 -4.03
N ASP A 171 11.23 12.72 -3.57
CA ASP A 171 11.17 12.06 -2.27
C ASP A 171 11.78 10.65 -2.30
N GLY A 172 12.04 10.08 -3.48
CA GLY A 172 12.55 8.71 -3.66
C GLY A 172 11.47 7.68 -4.03
N GLY A 173 10.23 8.11 -4.30
CA GLY A 173 9.19 7.25 -4.86
C GLY A 173 9.51 6.81 -6.30
N GLY A 174 9.14 5.58 -6.66
CA GLY A 174 9.38 5.06 -8.01
C GLY A 174 9.07 3.56 -8.14
N ALA A 175 9.23 3.02 -9.34
CA ALA A 175 9.00 1.61 -9.63
C ALA A 175 10.07 1.01 -10.55
N ILE A 176 10.41 -0.24 -10.28
CA ILE A 176 11.25 -1.10 -11.12
C ILE A 176 10.36 -2.22 -11.65
N TYR A 177 10.46 -2.48 -12.95
CA TYR A 177 9.67 -3.46 -13.68
C TYR A 177 10.59 -4.50 -14.31
N TYR A 178 10.16 -5.75 -14.25
CA TYR A 178 10.84 -6.92 -14.81
C TYR A 178 9.85 -7.60 -15.76
N ILE A 179 9.95 -7.29 -17.06
CA ILE A 179 9.05 -7.82 -18.09
C ILE A 179 9.66 -9.03 -18.80
N ASP A 180 8.94 -10.16 -18.86
CA ASP A 180 9.20 -11.19 -19.87
C ASP A 180 8.36 -10.89 -21.12
N PRO A 181 8.95 -10.34 -22.19
CA PRO A 181 8.20 -9.88 -23.35
C PRO A 181 7.53 -11.02 -24.10
N LYS A 182 8.09 -12.25 -24.02
CA LYS A 182 7.52 -13.43 -24.69
C LYS A 182 6.34 -14.00 -23.93
N ALA A 183 6.43 -14.03 -22.60
CA ALA A 183 5.34 -14.50 -21.76
C ALA A 183 4.24 -13.45 -21.55
N GLY A 184 4.55 -12.16 -21.76
CA GLY A 184 3.63 -11.06 -21.50
C GLY A 184 3.35 -10.89 -20.01
N VAL A 185 4.33 -11.19 -19.15
CA VAL A 185 4.22 -11.12 -17.69
C VAL A 185 5.21 -10.10 -17.16
N VAL A 186 4.74 -9.24 -16.25
CA VAL A 186 5.55 -8.22 -15.59
C VAL A 186 5.55 -8.49 -14.10
N PHE A 187 6.74 -8.42 -13.51
CA PHE A 187 6.94 -8.33 -12.08
C PHE A 187 7.35 -6.90 -11.77
N GLN A 188 6.86 -6.36 -10.66
CA GLN A 188 7.03 -4.96 -10.33
C GLN A 188 7.36 -4.80 -8.86
N GLN A 189 8.34 -3.96 -8.56
CA GLN A 189 8.65 -3.49 -7.22
C GLN A 189 8.45 -1.97 -7.21
N THR A 190 7.60 -1.49 -6.31
CA THR A 190 7.33 -0.06 -6.15
C THR A 190 7.72 0.38 -4.75
N GLY A 191 8.46 1.48 -4.67
CA GLY A 191 8.76 2.20 -3.44
C GLY A 191 7.90 3.45 -3.33
N TYR A 192 7.30 3.66 -2.17
CA TYR A 192 6.70 4.94 -1.78
C TYR A 192 7.70 5.65 -0.86
N TRP A 193 7.74 6.98 -0.90
CA TRP A 193 8.50 7.76 0.08
C TRP A 193 7.61 8.84 0.72
#